data_AF-A0A7J3I830-F1
#
_entry.id   AF-A0A7J3I830-F1
#
_cell.length_a   1.000
_cell.length_b   1.000
_cell.length_c   1.000
_cell.angle_alpha   90.00
_cell.angle_beta   90.00
_cell.angle_gamma   90.00
#
_symmetry.space_group_name_H-M   'P 1'
#
loop_
_entity.id
_entity.type
_entity.pdbx_description
1 polymer ?
#
loop_
_entity_poly.entity_id
_entity_poly.type
_entity_poly.pdbx_seq_one_letter_code
_entity_poly.pdbx_strand_id
1 'polypeptide(L)'
;MKHLHIKVIYVLLSILLVTCFTMGVIVVYADDLYSEFLDLYVEVARLAQQGIDVSNLVEKLKEAHEALTNGRSINLSIIRAEIDNTRHEISRIVLYKNLVKGSAILGLISIPILVYILLPRVYLYIWYKSRRKWVVKT
;
A
#
# COMPACT_ATOMS: atom_id res chain seq x y z
N MET A 1 -10.27 17.45 67.22
CA MET A 1 -10.43 18.13 65.90
C MET A 1 -9.18 18.08 65.01
N LYS A 2 -7.94 18.29 65.52
CA LYS A 2 -6.70 18.29 64.70
C LYS A 2 -6.45 17.02 63.87
N HIS A 3 -6.70 15.82 64.42
CA HIS A 3 -6.55 14.55 63.69
C HIS A 3 -7.55 14.35 62.55
N LEU A 4 -8.72 15.00 62.61
CA LEU A 4 -9.72 14.93 61.54
C LEU A 4 -9.28 15.74 60.33
N HIS A 5 -8.74 16.95 60.54
CA HIS A 5 -8.19 17.77 59.47
C HIS A 5 -7.00 17.11 58.76
N ILE A 6 -6.12 16.44 59.52
CA ILE A 6 -4.99 15.68 58.95
C ILE A 6 -5.48 14.54 58.04
N LYS A 7 -6.49 13.76 58.47
CA LYS A 7 -7.06 12.69 57.64
C LYS A 7 -7.71 13.23 56.36
N VAL A 8 -8.42 14.37 56.45
CA VAL A 8 -9.04 15.01 55.28
C VAL A 8 -7.99 15.49 54.28
N ILE A 9 -6.86 16.03 54.76
CA ILE A 9 -5.73 16.44 53.90
C ILE A 9 -5.14 15.24 53.15
N TYR A 10 -4.94 14.10 53.82
CA TYR A 10 -4.44 12.89 53.15
C TYR A 10 -5.41 12.35 52.08
N VAL A 11 -6.72 12.41 52.34
CA VAL A 11 -7.74 12.00 51.35
C VAL A 11 -7.72 12.93 50.14
N LEU A 12 -7.70 14.24 50.35
CA LEU A 12 -7.58 15.23 49.25
C LEU A 12 -6.29 15.05 48.44
N LEU A 13 -5.16 14.79 49.12
CA LEU A 13 -3.88 14.52 48.46
C LEU A 13 -3.96 13.26 47.59
N SER A 14 -4.57 12.19 48.09
CA SER A 14 -4.74 10.95 47.33
C SER A 14 -5.63 11.13 46.09
N ILE A 15 -6.71 11.90 46.20
CA ILE A 15 -7.59 12.23 45.07
C ILE A 15 -6.83 13.03 44.02
N LEU A 16 -6.05 14.03 44.44
CA LEU A 16 -5.25 14.86 43.54
C LEU A 16 -4.16 14.05 42.81
N LEU A 17 -3.56 13.08 43.49
CA LEU A 17 -2.53 12.22 42.91
C LEU A 17 -3.14 11.24 41.89
N VAL A 18 -4.33 10.71 42.18
CA VAL A 18 -5.09 9.86 41.24
C VAL A 18 -5.51 10.67 40.01
N THR A 19 -6.03 11.89 40.16
CA THR A 19 -6.43 12.72 39.01
C THR A 19 -5.24 13.16 38.17
N CYS A 20 -4.09 13.44 38.79
CA CYS A 20 -2.87 13.75 38.06
C CYS A 20 -2.37 12.54 37.24
N PHE A 21 -2.46 11.34 37.82
CA PHE A 21 -2.06 10.11 37.14
C PHE A 21 -2.99 9.78 35.98
N THR A 22 -4.31 9.88 36.15
CA THR A 22 -5.27 9.60 35.07
C THR A 22 -5.15 10.60 33.93
N MET A 23 -4.90 11.89 34.22
CA MET A 23 -4.62 12.89 33.18
C MET A 23 -3.36 12.54 32.37
N GLY A 24 -2.29 12.10 33.04
CA GLY A 24 -1.07 11.66 32.36
C GLY A 24 -1.31 10.46 31.42
N VAL A 25 -2.07 9.45 31.88
CA VAL A 25 -2.41 8.28 31.05
C VAL A 25 -3.25 8.68 29.83
N ILE A 26 -4.23 9.57 30.00
CA ILE A 26 -5.08 10.03 28.89
C ILE A 26 -4.27 10.78 27.84
N VAL A 27 -3.35 11.67 28.26
CA VAL A 27 -2.49 12.43 27.33
C VAL A 27 -1.56 11.50 26.54
N VAL A 28 -0.91 10.56 27.21
CA VAL A 28 -0.01 9.59 26.54
C VAL A 28 -0.79 8.72 25.54
N TYR A 29 -1.97 8.24 25.93
CA TYR A 29 -2.80 7.44 25.04
C TYR A 29 -3.29 8.23 23.82
N ALA A 30 -3.67 9.49 24.00
CA ALA A 30 -4.10 10.35 22.90
C ALA A 30 -2.96 10.67 21.92
N ASP A 31 -1.75 10.89 22.44
CA ASP A 31 -0.55 11.14 21.63
C ASP A 31 -0.16 9.90 20.80
N ASP A 32 -0.18 8.71 21.42
CA ASP A 32 0.09 7.43 20.75
C ASP A 32 -0.92 7.18 19.61
N LEU A 33 -2.22 7.39 19.88
CA LEU A 33 -3.29 7.20 18.90
C LEU A 33 -3.21 8.22 17.75
N TYR A 34 -2.77 9.45 18.02
CA TYR A 34 -2.54 10.46 16.98
C TYR A 34 -1.31 10.12 16.12
N SER A 35 -0.24 9.60 16.73
CA SER A 35 0.94 9.14 16.00
C SER A 35 0.62 7.98 15.06
N GLU A 36 -0.19 7.01 15.51
CA GLU A 36 -0.63 5.89 14.68
C GLU A 36 -1.50 6.37 13.50
N PHE A 37 -2.36 7.37 13.72
CA PHE A 37 -3.14 7.98 12.64
C PHE A 37 -2.26 8.63 11.57
N LEU A 38 -1.20 9.35 11.98
CA LEU A 38 -0.26 9.98 11.05
C LEU A 38 0.49 8.94 10.21
N ASP A 39 0.92 7.84 10.80
CA ASP A 39 1.57 6.75 10.09
C ASP A 39 0.66 6.16 9.00
N LEU A 40 -0.62 5.95 9.31
CA LEU A 40 -1.60 5.47 8.35
C LEU A 40 -1.83 6.49 7.21
N TYR A 41 -1.84 7.79 7.53
CA TYR A 41 -1.98 8.85 6.51
C TYR A 41 -0.80 8.86 5.54
N VAL A 42 0.42 8.72 6.05
CA VAL A 42 1.64 8.63 5.22
C VAL A 42 1.59 7.40 4.31
N GLU A 43 1.14 6.25 4.82
CA GLU A 43 1.05 5.02 4.03
C GLU A 43 0.02 5.16 2.89
N VAL A 44 -1.16 5.73 3.16
CA VAL A 44 -2.17 5.99 2.14
C VAL A 44 -1.67 6.99 1.08
N ALA A 45 -0.97 8.04 1.50
CA ALA A 45 -0.36 8.99 0.57
C ALA A 45 0.70 8.31 -0.33
N ARG A 46 1.48 7.38 0.22
CA ARG A 46 2.46 6.61 -0.55
C ARG A 46 1.79 5.70 -1.58
N LEU A 47 0.69 5.05 -1.22
CA LEU A 47 -0.09 4.25 -2.16
C LEU A 47 -0.62 5.13 -3.30
N ALA A 48 -1.18 6.30 -2.99
CA ALA A 48 -1.66 7.24 -4.01
C ALA A 48 -0.55 7.63 -5.01
N GLN A 49 0.67 7.90 -4.52
CA GLN A 49 1.83 8.20 -5.37
C GLN A 49 2.23 7.05 -6.31
N GLN A 50 1.92 5.81 -5.94
CA GLN A 50 2.14 4.64 -6.79
C GLN A 50 1.06 4.47 -7.88
N GLY A 51 0.11 5.41 -7.97
CA GLY A 51 -0.99 5.40 -8.92
C GLY A 51 -2.11 4.43 -8.52
N ILE A 52 -2.24 4.19 -7.21
CA ILE A 52 -3.26 3.35 -6.61
C ILE A 52 -4.49 4.21 -6.31
N ASP A 53 -5.67 3.70 -6.66
CA ASP A 53 -6.92 4.31 -6.21
C ASP A 53 -7.07 4.09 -4.70
N VAL A 54 -6.94 5.18 -3.95
CA VAL A 54 -7.06 5.20 -2.48
C VAL A 54 -8.32 5.93 -2.02
N SER A 55 -9.26 6.23 -2.90
CA SER A 55 -10.41 7.10 -2.60
C SER A 55 -11.19 6.63 -1.37
N ASN A 56 -11.44 5.32 -1.27
CA ASN A 56 -12.11 4.69 -0.13
C ASN A 56 -11.28 4.76 1.17
N LEU A 57 -9.94 4.60 1.08
CA LEU A 57 -9.05 4.70 2.23
C LEU A 57 -8.97 6.14 2.77
N VAL A 58 -8.97 7.13 1.88
CA VAL A 58 -8.99 8.56 2.24
C VAL A 58 -10.30 8.93 2.94
N GLU A 59 -11.43 8.40 2.48
CA GLU A 59 -12.74 8.60 3.13
C GLU A 59 -12.75 8.01 4.55
N LYS A 60 -12.28 6.77 4.73
CA LYS A 60 -12.15 6.14 6.05
C LYS A 60 -11.18 6.88 6.97
N LEU A 61 -10.08 7.42 6.45
CA LEU A 61 -9.16 8.24 7.24
C LEU A 61 -9.80 9.57 7.65
N LYS A 62 -10.63 10.17 6.79
CA LYS A 62 -11.37 11.38 7.12
C LYS A 62 -12.36 11.12 8.26
N GLU A 63 -13.10 10.02 8.20
CA GLU A 63 -14.00 9.59 9.28
C GLU A 63 -13.22 9.34 10.60
N ALA A 64 -12.05 8.71 10.52
CA ALA A 64 -11.18 8.53 11.67
C ALA A 64 -10.66 9.87 12.22
N HIS A 65 -10.28 10.83 11.38
CA HIS A 65 -9.86 12.14 11.84
C HIS A 65 -11.00 12.87 12.58
N GLU A 66 -12.22 12.83 12.02
CA GLU A 66 -13.40 13.44 12.64
C GLU A 66 -13.74 12.77 13.98
N ALA A 67 -13.65 11.45 14.08
CA ALA A 67 -13.94 10.76 15.34
C ALA A 67 -12.83 10.97 16.40
N LEU A 68 -11.56 11.14 16.00
CA LEU A 68 -10.43 11.49 16.89
C LEU A 68 -10.63 12.88 17.48
N THR A 69 -10.99 13.83 16.62
CA THR A 69 -11.26 15.23 17.01
C THR A 69 -12.47 15.33 17.94
N ASN A 70 -13.48 14.48 17.74
CA ASN A 70 -14.69 14.43 18.57
C ASN A 70 -14.56 13.53 19.81
N GLY A 71 -13.38 12.96 20.09
CA GLY A 71 -13.14 12.10 21.25
C GLY A 71 -13.91 10.77 21.25
N ARG A 72 -14.32 10.27 20.08
CA ARG A 72 -14.98 8.96 19.92
C ARG A 72 -13.92 7.87 19.77
N SER A 73 -14.22 6.68 20.28
CA SER A 73 -13.34 5.53 20.10
C SER A 73 -13.30 5.11 18.64
N ILE A 74 -12.11 5.16 18.04
CA ILE A 74 -11.84 4.65 16.69
C ILE A 74 -10.98 3.41 16.81
N ASN A 75 -11.26 2.45 15.94
CA ASN A 75 -10.42 1.26 15.80
C ASN A 75 -9.54 1.40 14.55
N LEU A 76 -8.35 1.98 14.72
CA LEU A 76 -7.37 2.16 13.63
C LEU A 76 -6.91 0.83 13.01
N SER A 77 -7.05 -0.29 13.73
CA SER A 77 -6.71 -1.63 13.22
C SER A 77 -7.55 -2.06 12.01
N ILE A 78 -8.80 -1.60 11.90
CA ILE A 78 -9.67 -1.91 10.77
C ILE A 78 -9.16 -1.21 9.51
N ILE A 79 -8.75 0.07 9.65
CA ILE A 79 -8.17 0.85 8.56
C ILE A 79 -6.85 0.23 8.12
N ARG A 80 -6.01 -0.19 9.08
CA ARG A 80 -4.75 -0.89 8.79
C ARG A 80 -4.97 -2.19 8.01
N ALA A 81 -5.94 -3.01 8.41
CA ALA A 81 -6.26 -4.25 7.69
C ALA A 81 -6.74 -4.00 6.25
N GLU A 82 -7.51 -2.94 6.03
CA GLU A 82 -7.97 -2.54 4.70
C GLU A 82 -6.81 -2.05 3.80
N ILE A 83 -5.88 -1.29 4.37
CA ILE A 83 -4.64 -0.87 3.68
C ILE A 83 -3.83 -2.10 3.25
N ASP A 84 -3.66 -3.08 4.13
CA ASP A 84 -2.94 -4.31 3.83
C ASP A 84 -3.62 -5.14 2.74
N ASN A 85 -4.95 -5.23 2.76
CA ASN A 85 -5.71 -5.94 1.73
C ASN A 85 -5.60 -5.25 0.36
N THR A 86 -5.76 -3.92 0.35
CA THR A 86 -5.59 -3.09 -0.85
C THR A 86 -4.19 -3.25 -1.44
N ARG A 87 -3.16 -3.31 -0.58
CA ARG A 87 -1.78 -3.55 -0.97
C ARG A 87 -1.59 -4.93 -1.61
N HIS A 88 -2.22 -5.97 -1.06
CA HIS A 88 -2.13 -7.32 -1.60
C HIS A 88 -2.79 -7.45 -2.97
N GLU A 89 -4.01 -6.93 -3.14
CA GLU A 89 -4.69 -6.94 -4.44
C GLU A 89 -3.87 -6.21 -5.52
N ILE A 90 -3.26 -5.09 -5.14
CA ILE A 90 -2.55 -4.23 -6.08
C ILE A 90 -1.14 -4.72 -6.39
N SER A 91 -0.47 -5.39 -5.46
CA SER A 91 0.81 -6.03 -5.73
C SER A 91 0.73 -6.92 -6.99
N ARG A 92 -0.41 -7.60 -7.18
CA ARG A 92 -0.69 -8.43 -8.36
C ARG A 92 -0.86 -7.59 -9.64
N ILE A 93 -1.55 -6.45 -9.54
CA ILE A 93 -1.81 -5.53 -10.67
C ILE A 93 -0.51 -4.85 -11.11
N VAL A 94 0.31 -4.38 -10.17
CA VAL A 94 1.61 -3.73 -10.46
C VAL A 94 2.59 -4.73 -11.08
N LEU A 95 2.64 -5.97 -10.56
CA LEU A 95 3.44 -7.04 -11.16
C LEU A 95 3.02 -7.30 -12.61
N TYR A 96 1.72 -7.40 -12.90
CA TYR A 96 1.24 -7.60 -14.26
C TYR A 96 1.61 -6.44 -15.19
N LYS A 97 1.44 -5.19 -14.74
CA LYS A 97 1.80 -4.00 -15.52
C LYS A 97 3.30 -3.96 -15.85
N ASN A 98 4.15 -4.33 -14.90
CA ASN A 98 5.59 -4.41 -15.13
C ASN A 98 5.98 -5.57 -16.03
N LEU A 99 5.32 -6.73 -15.91
CA LEU A 99 5.51 -7.87 -16.81
C LEU A 99 5.12 -7.54 -18.25
N VAL A 100 4.00 -6.85 -18.47
CA VAL A 100 3.56 -6.42 -19.81
C VAL A 100 4.54 -5.42 -20.42
N LYS A 101 5.03 -4.46 -19.64
CA LYS A 101 6.06 -3.52 -20.11
C LYS A 101 7.37 -4.24 -20.44
N GLY A 102 7.80 -5.16 -19.57
CA GLY A 102 9.01 -5.95 -19.77
C GLY A 102 8.92 -6.85 -21.00
N SER A 103 7.77 -7.50 -21.23
CA SER A 103 7.56 -8.36 -22.40
C SER A 103 7.54 -7.57 -23.71
N ALA A 104 7.01 -6.35 -23.72
CA ALA A 104 7.06 -5.49 -24.90
C ALA A 104 8.51 -5.10 -25.27
N ILE A 105 9.33 -4.75 -24.27
CA ILE A 105 10.75 -4.40 -24.48
C ILE A 105 11.53 -5.63 -24.97
N LEU A 106 11.37 -6.77 -24.30
CA LEU A 106 12.01 -8.03 -24.71
C LEU A 106 11.58 -8.44 -26.12
N GLY A 107 10.30 -8.25 -26.44
CA GLY A 107 9.76 -8.46 -27.79
C GLY A 107 10.52 -7.63 -28.81
N LEU A 108 10.66 -6.32 -28.58
CA LEU A 108 11.38 -5.42 -29.49
C LEU A 108 12.85 -5.82 -29.68
N ILE A 109 13.54 -6.17 -28.60
CA ILE A 109 14.95 -6.62 -28.62
C ILE A 109 15.07 -7.97 -29.36
N SER A 110 14.04 -8.82 -29.28
CA SER A 110 14.05 -10.12 -29.94
C SER A 110 13.87 -10.04 -31.46
N ILE A 111 13.29 -8.96 -31.99
CA ILE A 111 13.04 -8.79 -33.44
C ILE A 111 14.31 -8.99 -34.26
N PRO A 112 15.43 -8.26 -34.05
CA PRO A 112 16.64 -8.44 -34.87
C PRO A 112 17.21 -9.87 -34.79
N ILE A 113 17.14 -10.51 -33.61
CA ILE A 113 17.62 -11.87 -33.40
C ILE A 113 16.76 -12.88 -34.17
N LEU A 114 15.44 -12.76 -34.05
CA LEU A 114 14.47 -13.58 -34.77
C LEU A 114 14.64 -13.41 -36.28
N VAL A 115 14.76 -12.17 -36.75
CA VAL A 115 14.98 -11.86 -38.17
C VAL A 115 16.25 -12.53 -38.68
N TYR A 116 17.36 -12.43 -37.94
CA TYR A 116 18.64 -13.04 -38.34
C TYR A 116 18.56 -14.57 -38.43
N ILE A 117 17.79 -15.22 -37.55
CA ILE A 117 17.66 -16.69 -37.53
C ILE A 117 16.59 -17.19 -38.53
N LEU A 118 15.46 -16.50 -38.65
CA LEU A 118 14.31 -16.92 -39.46
C LEU A 118 14.49 -16.57 -40.94
N LEU A 119 15.02 -15.40 -41.28
CA LEU A 119 15.16 -14.99 -42.69
C LEU A 119 15.95 -16.01 -43.53
N PRO A 120 17.12 -16.52 -43.10
CA PRO A 120 17.89 -17.47 -43.90
C PRO A 120 17.09 -18.75 -44.19
N ARG A 121 16.35 -19.25 -43.19
CA ARG A 121 15.55 -20.46 -43.31
C ARG A 121 14.34 -20.25 -44.22
N VAL A 122 13.63 -19.14 -44.06
CA VAL A 122 12.48 -18.79 -44.90
C VAL A 122 12.93 -18.53 -46.33
N TYR A 123 14.04 -17.83 -46.53
CA TYR A 123 14.65 -17.60 -47.84
C TYR A 123 14.97 -18.92 -48.55
N LEU A 124 15.69 -19.82 -47.87
CA LEU A 124 16.02 -21.14 -48.43
C LEU A 124 14.78 -21.95 -48.77
N TYR A 125 13.76 -21.95 -47.91
CA TYR A 125 12.50 -22.64 -48.16
C TYR A 125 11.77 -22.10 -49.40
N ILE A 126 11.66 -20.77 -49.52
CA ILE A 126 11.04 -20.12 -50.69
C ILE A 126 11.85 -20.42 -51.95
N TRP A 127 13.18 -20.32 -51.87
CA TRP A 127 14.09 -20.61 -52.98
C TRP A 127 13.93 -22.05 -53.48
N TYR A 128 13.93 -23.04 -52.57
CA TYR A 128 13.72 -24.45 -52.91
C TYR A 128 12.34 -24.70 -53.54
N LYS A 129 11.30 -24.09 -52.98
CA LYS A 129 9.93 -24.21 -53.50
C LYS A 129 9.80 -23.60 -54.89
N SER A 130 10.46 -22.47 -55.13
CA SER A 130 10.48 -21.80 -56.42
C SER A 130 11.25 -22.63 -57.46
N ARG A 131 12.47 -23.10 -57.13
CA ARG A 131 13.31 -23.92 -58.03
C ARG A 131 12.63 -25.20 -58.51
N ARG A 132 11.83 -25.88 -57.67
CA ARG A 132 11.10 -27.09 -58.07
C ARG A 132 10.09 -26.87 -59.20
N LYS A 133 9.61 -25.64 -59.42
CA LYS A 133 8.70 -25.33 -60.53
C LYS A 133 9.40 -25.12 -61.88
N TRP A 134 10.72 -24.99 -61.88
CA TRP A 134 11.54 -24.67 -63.06
C TRP A 134 12.41 -25.84 -63.54
N VAL A 135 12.41 -26.97 -62.83
CA VAL A 135 13.08 -28.18 -63.33
C VAL A 135 12.13 -28.86 -64.32
N VAL A 136 12.23 -28.48 -65.58
CA VAL A 136 11.66 -29.25 -66.69
C VAL A 136 12.34 -30.62 -66.67
N LYS A 137 11.56 -31.69 -66.47
CA LYS A 137 12.05 -33.06 -66.59
C LYS A 137 12.67 -33.20 -67.97
N THR A 138 13.99 -33.36 -68.01
CA THR A 138 14.71 -33.83 -69.20
C THR A 138 14.71 -35.34 -69.17
#